data_AF-A0A9Q9MVB9-F1
#
_entry.id   AF-A0A9Q9MVB9-F1
#
_cell.length_a   1.000
_cell.length_b   1.000
_cell.length_c   1.000
_cell.angle_alpha   90.00
_cell.angle_beta   90.00
_cell.angle_gamma   90.00
#
_symmetry.space_group_name_H-M   'P 1'
#
loop_
_entity.id
_entity.type
_entity.pdbx_description
1 polymer ?
#
loop_
_entity_poly.entity_id
_entity_poly.type
_entity_poly.pdbx_seq_one_letter_code
_entity_poly.pdbx_strand_id
1 'polypeptide(L)'
;MEIKEVLDILNQADNDTEYSKEIFKAYEEGKQDIEIINSKTGNRRDWLVIADIYNKGDYSQKFHLKNYLEFKLKNGLDETADFRKSCYRYFRNAALVLYTREVVFGESKEEIKLIFENVKKFYKDGGKINSYRGLRK
;
A
#
# COMPACT_ATOMS: atom_id res chain seq x y z
N MET A 1 6.84 15.59 -6.95
CA MET A 1 6.09 14.87 -7.98
C MET A 1 4.61 15.10 -7.77
N GLU A 2 3.93 15.34 -8.87
CA GLU A 2 2.49 15.51 -9.00
C GLU A 2 1.78 14.15 -8.94
N ILE A 3 0.48 14.14 -8.65
CA ILE A 3 -0.31 12.90 -8.61
C ILE A 3 -0.36 12.23 -9.98
N LYS A 4 -0.46 13.01 -11.07
CA LYS A 4 -0.47 12.48 -12.43
C LYS A 4 0.80 11.67 -12.74
N GLU A 5 1.96 12.16 -12.33
CA GLU A 5 3.25 11.48 -12.52
C GLU A 5 3.28 10.13 -11.77
N VAL A 6 2.68 10.08 -10.57
CA VAL A 6 2.56 8.83 -9.81
C VAL A 6 1.67 7.83 -10.53
N LEU A 7 0.54 8.26 -11.08
CA LEU A 7 -0.35 7.38 -11.84
C LEU A 7 0.34 6.82 -13.09
N ASP A 8 1.13 7.65 -13.78
CA ASP A 8 1.92 7.21 -14.94
C ASP A 8 2.95 6.14 -14.57
N ILE A 9 3.68 6.33 -13.47
CA ILE A 9 4.60 5.31 -12.92
C ILE A 9 3.83 4.01 -12.63
N LEU A 10 2.68 4.10 -11.96
CA LEU A 10 1.91 2.92 -11.59
C LEU A 10 1.38 2.15 -12.79
N ASN A 11 1.04 2.82 -13.89
CA ASN A 11 0.58 2.14 -15.10
C ASN A 11 1.64 1.20 -15.68
N GLN A 12 2.92 1.48 -15.47
CA GLN A 12 4.06 0.70 -15.98
C GLN A 12 4.68 -0.24 -14.94
N ALA A 13 4.41 -0.02 -13.65
CA ALA A 13 4.97 -0.80 -12.56
C ALA A 13 4.34 -2.20 -12.41
N ASP A 14 5.08 -3.11 -11.76
CA ASP A 14 4.57 -4.39 -11.29
C ASP A 14 3.51 -4.23 -10.19
N ASN A 15 2.73 -5.28 -9.94
CA ASN A 15 1.62 -5.22 -8.98
C ASN A 15 2.07 -5.09 -7.51
N ASP A 16 3.17 -5.73 -7.15
CA ASP A 16 3.77 -5.71 -5.81
C ASP A 16 5.28 -5.76 -5.93
N THR A 17 5.98 -5.37 -4.86
CA THR A 17 7.41 -5.66 -4.69
C THR A 17 7.60 -6.81 -3.71
N GLU A 18 8.81 -7.40 -3.68
CA GLU A 18 9.14 -8.51 -2.78
C GLU A 18 8.81 -8.17 -1.33
N TYR A 19 9.32 -7.03 -0.85
CA TYR A 19 9.15 -6.61 0.54
C TYR A 19 7.73 -6.15 0.87
N SER A 20 7.06 -5.43 -0.05
CA SER A 20 5.69 -4.99 0.19
C SER A 20 4.74 -6.18 0.31
N LYS A 21 4.91 -7.19 -0.56
CA LYS A 21 4.09 -8.39 -0.58
C LYS A 21 4.27 -9.23 0.67
N GLU A 22 5.50 -9.37 1.17
CA GLU A 22 5.76 -10.11 2.39
C GLU A 22 5.08 -9.47 3.61
N ILE A 23 5.29 -8.16 3.82
CA ILE A 23 4.67 -7.45 4.94
C ILE A 23 3.15 -7.50 4.87
N PHE A 24 2.59 -7.33 3.67
CA PHE A 24 1.15 -7.36 3.46
C PHE A 24 0.55 -8.70 3.90
N LYS A 25 1.11 -9.82 3.41
CA LYS A 25 0.59 -11.17 3.67
C LYS A 25 0.81 -11.62 5.11
N ALA A 26 1.95 -11.26 5.71
CA ALA A 26 2.35 -11.80 7.01
C ALA A 26 1.78 -11.03 8.21
N TYR A 27 1.54 -9.72 8.08
CA TYR A 27 1.31 -8.86 9.25
C TYR A 27 0.16 -7.85 9.09
N GLU A 28 0.05 -7.18 7.94
CA GLU A 28 -0.95 -6.14 7.72
C GLU A 28 -2.34 -6.74 7.40
N GLU A 29 -3.19 -5.93 6.77
CA GLU A 29 -4.55 -6.28 6.37
C GLU A 29 -4.61 -7.58 5.56
N GLY A 30 -3.60 -7.89 4.74
CA GLY A 30 -3.54 -9.11 3.94
C GLY A 30 -3.68 -10.40 4.73
N LYS A 31 -3.17 -10.46 5.97
CA LYS A 31 -3.35 -11.63 6.84
C LYS A 31 -4.82 -11.85 7.19
N GLN A 32 -5.48 -10.78 7.63
CA GLN A 32 -6.90 -10.78 7.98
C GLN A 32 -7.78 -10.95 6.74
N ASP A 33 -7.38 -10.41 5.59
CA ASP A 33 -8.14 -10.52 4.34
C ASP A 33 -8.15 -11.95 3.82
N ILE A 34 -7.04 -12.68 3.93
CA ILE A 34 -6.99 -14.12 3.64
C ILE A 34 -7.97 -14.89 4.55
N GLU A 35 -8.01 -14.56 5.84
CA GLU A 35 -8.96 -15.18 6.78
C GLU A 35 -10.43 -14.85 6.43
N ILE A 36 -10.72 -13.61 6.05
CA ILE A 36 -12.07 -13.17 5.62
C ILE A 36 -12.50 -13.89 4.35
N ILE A 37 -11.63 -13.95 3.33
CA ILE A 37 -11.90 -14.64 2.06
C ILE A 37 -12.18 -16.12 2.31
N ASN A 38 -11.38 -16.78 3.15
CA ASN A 38 -11.52 -18.20 3.44
C ASN A 38 -12.72 -18.53 4.34
N SER A 39 -13.08 -17.64 5.27
CA SER A 39 -14.15 -17.89 6.25
C SER A 39 -15.57 -17.64 5.74
N LYS A 40 -15.74 -17.03 4.55
CA LYS A 40 -17.06 -16.57 4.02
C LYS A 40 -17.89 -15.77 5.03
N THR A 41 -17.23 -15.11 5.97
CA THR A 41 -17.90 -14.28 6.97
C THR A 41 -18.33 -12.95 6.32
N GLY A 42 -19.54 -12.48 6.65
CA GLY A 42 -20.21 -11.37 5.94
C GLY A 42 -19.55 -9.98 6.06
N ASN A 43 -18.51 -9.82 6.88
CA ASN A 43 -17.82 -8.54 7.09
C ASN A 43 -16.61 -8.40 6.16
N ARG A 44 -16.86 -8.33 4.85
CA ARG A 44 -15.81 -8.01 3.88
C ARG A 44 -15.48 -6.52 3.93
N ARG A 45 -14.20 -6.18 3.96
CA ARG A 45 -13.74 -4.79 3.85
C ARG A 45 -14.06 -4.22 2.47
N ASP A 46 -14.42 -2.95 2.42
CA ASP A 46 -14.78 -2.25 1.17
C ASP A 46 -13.71 -2.41 0.08
N TRP A 47 -12.44 -2.35 0.46
CA TRP A 47 -11.34 -2.45 -0.49
C TRP A 47 -11.28 -3.82 -1.19
N LEU A 48 -11.66 -4.92 -0.50
CA LEU A 48 -11.73 -6.26 -1.10
C LEU A 48 -12.85 -6.34 -2.13
N VAL A 49 -14.01 -5.75 -1.83
CA VAL A 49 -15.14 -5.68 -2.76
C VAL A 49 -14.76 -4.87 -4.00
N ILE A 50 -14.09 -3.73 -3.79
CA ILE A 50 -13.59 -2.90 -4.88
C ILE A 50 -12.57 -3.69 -5.73
N ALA A 51 -11.63 -4.41 -5.12
CA ALA A 51 -10.66 -5.23 -5.85
C ALA A 51 -11.32 -6.39 -6.63
N ASP A 52 -12.37 -7.02 -6.10
CA ASP A 52 -13.11 -8.04 -6.82
C ASP A 52 -13.76 -7.49 -8.10
N ILE A 53 -14.39 -6.30 -7.99
CA ILE A 53 -15.11 -5.66 -9.10
C ILE A 53 -14.14 -5.08 -10.13
N TYR A 54 -13.12 -4.36 -9.66
CA TYR A 54 -12.27 -3.50 -10.50
C TYR A 54 -10.85 -4.06 -10.74
N ASN A 55 -10.45 -5.11 -10.03
CA ASN A 55 -9.12 -5.74 -10.17
C ASN A 55 -9.15 -7.26 -10.29
N LYS A 56 -10.29 -7.84 -10.70
CA LYS A 56 -10.45 -9.30 -10.90
C LYS A 56 -10.08 -10.13 -9.66
N GLY A 57 -10.23 -9.56 -8.47
CA GLY A 57 -9.87 -10.20 -7.20
C GLY A 57 -8.36 -10.26 -6.92
N ASP A 58 -7.53 -9.52 -7.66
CA ASP A 58 -6.12 -9.34 -7.31
C ASP A 58 -5.96 -8.26 -6.23
N TYR A 59 -5.24 -8.58 -5.17
CA TYR A 59 -5.14 -7.81 -3.93
C TYR A 59 -3.72 -7.25 -3.79
N SER A 60 -3.35 -6.34 -4.69
CA SER A 60 -1.98 -5.83 -4.83
C SER A 60 -1.79 -4.40 -4.34
N GLN A 61 -0.56 -4.05 -3.97
CA GLN A 61 -0.24 -2.69 -3.49
C GLN A 61 -0.34 -1.64 -4.60
N LYS A 62 -0.02 -2.02 -5.85
CA LYS A 62 -0.29 -1.17 -7.02
C LYS A 62 -1.76 -0.78 -7.12
N PHE A 63 -2.66 -1.77 -7.04
CA PHE A 63 -4.09 -1.50 -7.11
C PHE A 63 -4.57 -0.68 -5.91
N HIS A 64 -4.13 -1.01 -4.70
CA HIS A 64 -4.46 -0.25 -3.50
C HIS A 64 -4.07 1.24 -3.65
N LEU A 65 -2.84 1.52 -4.10
CA LEU A 65 -2.38 2.88 -4.32
C LEU A 65 -3.16 3.59 -5.43
N LYS A 66 -3.34 2.92 -6.58
CA LYS A 66 -4.05 3.49 -7.73
C LYS A 66 -5.49 3.83 -7.38
N ASN A 67 -6.22 2.90 -6.75
CA ASN A 67 -7.59 3.13 -6.31
C ASN A 67 -7.69 4.26 -5.28
N TYR A 68 -6.74 4.35 -4.34
CA TYR A 68 -6.67 5.47 -3.39
C TYR A 68 -6.52 6.81 -4.11
N LEU A 69 -5.62 6.91 -5.08
CA LEU A 69 -5.38 8.14 -5.83
C LEU A 69 -6.58 8.52 -6.70
N GLU A 70 -7.15 7.56 -7.43
CA GLU A 70 -8.36 7.79 -8.23
C GLU A 70 -9.53 8.26 -7.37
N PHE A 71 -9.69 7.70 -6.17
CA PHE A 71 -10.69 8.18 -5.21
C PHE A 71 -10.41 9.62 -4.77
N LYS A 72 -9.15 9.98 -4.48
CA LYS A 72 -8.81 11.35 -4.10
C LYS A 72 -9.09 12.36 -5.22
N LEU A 73 -8.73 12.03 -6.46
CA LEU A 73 -9.00 12.86 -7.62
C LEU A 73 -10.51 13.05 -7.84
N LYS A 74 -11.30 11.97 -7.76
CA LYS A 74 -12.77 12.03 -7.84
C LYS A 74 -13.41 12.90 -6.76
N ASN A 75 -12.74 13.07 -5.61
CA ASN A 75 -13.19 13.91 -4.50
C ASN A 75 -12.57 15.32 -4.50
N GLY A 76 -12.07 15.79 -5.64
CA GLY A 76 -11.65 17.18 -5.84
C GLY A 76 -10.18 17.47 -5.54
N LEU A 77 -9.34 16.46 -5.37
CA LEU A 77 -7.90 16.67 -5.36
C LEU A 77 -7.40 16.94 -6.79
N ASP A 78 -6.56 17.95 -6.96
CA ASP A 78 -5.96 18.30 -8.25
C ASP A 78 -4.89 17.27 -8.66
N GLU A 79 -4.84 16.89 -9.94
CA GLU A 79 -3.84 15.97 -10.49
C GLU A 79 -2.41 16.52 -10.42
N THR A 80 -2.26 17.85 -10.37
CA THR A 80 -1.00 18.56 -10.20
C THR A 80 -0.58 18.70 -8.73
N ALA A 81 -1.42 18.25 -7.79
CA ALA A 81 -1.11 18.36 -6.37
C ALA A 81 0.12 17.53 -5.99
N ASP A 82 0.90 18.04 -5.04
CA ASP A 82 2.08 17.35 -4.50
C ASP A 82 1.67 16.02 -3.84
N PHE A 83 2.04 14.89 -4.45
CA PHE A 83 1.67 13.56 -3.95
C PHE A 83 2.18 13.32 -2.52
N ARG A 84 3.39 13.79 -2.21
CA ARG A 84 4.03 13.56 -0.91
C ARG A 84 3.24 14.25 0.20
N LYS A 85 2.80 15.48 -0.05
CA LYS A 85 2.04 16.31 0.91
C LYS A 85 0.55 15.96 0.94
N SER A 86 -0.05 15.66 -0.20
CA SER A 86 -1.51 15.51 -0.29
C SER A 86 -1.98 14.09 0.02
N CYS A 87 -1.13 13.07 -0.20
CA CYS A 87 -1.50 11.66 -0.10
C CYS A 87 -0.54 10.88 0.79
N TYR A 88 0.72 10.73 0.38
CA TYR A 88 1.69 9.83 1.03
C TYR A 88 1.86 10.08 2.54
N ARG A 89 1.82 11.35 2.98
CA ARG A 89 1.93 11.69 4.42
C ARG A 89 0.83 11.07 5.30
N TYR A 90 -0.23 10.55 4.72
CA TYR A 90 -1.33 9.93 5.45
C TYR A 90 -1.24 8.41 5.48
N PHE A 91 -0.34 7.80 4.71
CA PHE A 91 -0.18 6.35 4.69
C PHE A 91 0.36 5.84 6.02
N ARG A 92 -0.34 4.84 6.55
CA ARG A 92 0.02 4.12 7.78
C ARG A 92 0.33 2.65 7.54
N ASN A 93 -0.20 2.09 6.44
CA ASN A 93 0.03 0.70 6.06
C ASN A 93 1.47 0.53 5.58
N ALA A 94 2.23 -0.33 6.26
CA ALA A 94 3.65 -0.50 6.00
C ALA A 94 3.92 -1.11 4.62
N ALA A 95 3.07 -2.03 4.15
CA ALA A 95 3.20 -2.61 2.82
C ALA A 95 3.00 -1.56 1.72
N LEU A 96 1.96 -0.72 1.85
CA LEU A 96 1.71 0.36 0.91
C LEU A 96 2.85 1.40 0.90
N VAL A 97 3.42 1.70 2.08
CA VAL A 97 4.56 2.62 2.16
C VAL A 97 5.80 2.00 1.51
N LEU A 98 6.15 0.74 1.80
CA LEU A 98 7.29 0.07 1.17
C LEU A 98 7.16 0.07 -0.36
N TYR A 99 5.99 -0.30 -0.87
CA TYR A 99 5.71 -0.27 -2.30
C TYR A 99 5.87 1.13 -2.88
N THR A 100 5.31 2.16 -2.21
CA THR A 100 5.41 3.55 -2.68
C THR A 100 6.87 4.03 -2.70
N ARG A 101 7.65 3.74 -1.67
CA ARG A 101 9.06 4.15 -1.60
C ARG A 101 9.90 3.50 -2.70
N GLU A 102 9.69 2.21 -2.93
CA GLU A 102 10.43 1.45 -3.94
C GLU A 102 10.02 1.83 -5.37
N VAL A 103 8.72 1.87 -5.66
CA VAL A 103 8.22 2.05 -7.03
C VAL A 103 8.07 3.52 -7.42
N VAL A 104 7.53 4.35 -6.52
CA VAL A 104 7.18 5.74 -6.83
C VAL A 104 8.34 6.69 -6.55
N PHE A 105 9.05 6.50 -5.44
CA PHE A 105 10.22 7.33 -5.13
C PHE A 105 11.54 6.75 -5.67
N GLY A 106 11.55 5.51 -6.16
CA GLY A 106 12.74 4.89 -6.74
C GLY A 106 13.87 4.73 -5.73
N GLU A 107 13.56 4.54 -4.44
CA GLU A 107 14.57 4.35 -3.41
C GLU A 107 15.35 3.04 -3.63
N SER A 108 16.61 3.03 -3.19
CA SER A 108 17.49 1.89 -3.40
C SER A 108 17.02 0.64 -2.65
N LYS A 109 17.40 -0.54 -3.13
CA LYS A 109 17.09 -1.81 -2.46
C LYS A 109 17.65 -1.85 -1.03
N GLU A 110 18.80 -1.21 -0.80
CA GLU A 110 19.44 -1.11 0.50
C GLU A 110 18.60 -0.29 1.50
N GLU A 111 18.07 0.86 1.06
CA GLU A 111 17.18 1.71 1.87
C GLU A 111 15.88 0.99 2.20
N ILE A 112 15.26 0.37 1.19
CA ILE A 112 14.00 -0.36 1.37
C ILE A 112 14.21 -1.56 2.31
N LYS A 113 15.30 -2.32 2.15
CA LYS A 113 15.61 -3.47 2.99
C LYS A 113 15.76 -3.08 4.46
N LEU A 114 16.40 -1.95 4.75
CA LEU A 114 16.53 -1.45 6.12
C LEU A 114 15.16 -1.18 6.75
N ILE A 115 14.25 -0.54 6.01
CA ILE A 115 12.90 -0.24 6.49
C ILE A 115 12.11 -1.53 6.68
N PHE A 116 12.18 -2.44 5.72
CA PHE A 116 11.55 -3.75 5.76
C PHE A 116 11.92 -4.53 7.02
N GLU A 117 13.22 -4.65 7.34
CA GLU A 117 13.68 -5.37 8.54
C GLU A 117 13.17 -4.73 9.84
N ASN A 118 13.14 -3.39 9.89
CA ASN A 118 12.61 -2.68 11.05
C ASN A 118 11.09 -2.88 11.22
N VAL A 119 10.33 -2.86 10.12
CA VAL A 119 8.89 -3.15 10.10
C VAL A 119 8.63 -4.59 10.54
N LYS A 120 9.39 -5.54 9.99
CA LYS A 120 9.28 -6.97 10.31
C LYS A 120 9.57 -7.23 11.78
N LYS A 121 10.62 -6.61 12.33
CA LYS A 121 10.92 -6.67 13.76
C LYS A 121 9.78 -6.10 14.61
N PHE A 122 9.28 -4.91 14.27
CA PHE A 122 8.17 -4.28 14.98
C PHE A 122 6.93 -5.21 15.09
N TYR A 123 6.56 -5.89 14.00
CA TYR A 123 5.43 -6.81 14.04
C TYR A 123 5.72 -8.10 14.81
N LYS A 124 6.94 -8.63 14.74
CA LYS A 124 7.36 -9.76 15.58
C LYS A 124 7.30 -9.44 17.07
N ASP A 125 7.57 -8.19 17.43
CA ASP A 125 7.52 -7.69 18.81
C ASP A 125 6.08 -7.36 19.29
N GLY A 126 5.04 -7.76 18.54
CA GLY A 126 3.63 -7.55 18.90
C GLY A 126 3.06 -6.18 18.50
N GLY A 127 3.71 -5.48 17.56
CA GLY A 127 3.24 -4.23 17.01
C GLY A 127 1.85 -4.34 16.36
N LYS A 128 1.04 -3.26 16.48
CA LYS A 128 -0.30 -3.22 15.87
C LYS A 128 -0.24 -2.81 14.40
N ILE A 129 -1.13 -3.37 13.59
CA ILE A 129 -1.39 -2.99 12.19
C ILE A 129 -1.51 -1.46 12.08
N ASN A 130 -0.97 -0.87 10.99
CA ASN A 130 -1.05 0.56 10.72
C ASN A 130 -0.47 1.49 11.82
N SER A 131 0.47 1.01 12.65
CA SER A 131 1.01 1.79 13.79
C SER A 131 2.53 1.97 13.83
N TYR A 132 3.28 1.37 12.91
CA TYR A 132 4.73 1.57 12.85
C TYR A 132 5.07 3.02 12.46
N ARG A 133 5.83 3.71 13.32
CA ARG A 133 6.15 5.14 13.14
C ARG A 133 7.41 5.40 12.31
N GLY A 134 8.24 4.38 12.06
CA GLY A 134 9.51 4.51 11.35
C GLY A 134 9.40 4.48 9.81
N LEU A 135 8.19 4.43 9.26
CA LEU A 135 7.95 4.22 7.82
C LEU A 135 8.48 5.32 6.89
N ARG A 136 8.56 6.56 7.40
CA ARG A 136 8.68 7.77 6.58
C ARG A 136 9.87 8.65 6.96
N LYS A 137 10.79 8.10 7.77
CA LYS A 137 12.09 8.73 8.04
C LYS A 137 12.96 8.67 6.80
#